data_AF-A0A924YD12-F1
#
_entry.id   AF-A0A924YD12-F1
#
_cell.length_a   1.000
_cell.length_b   1.000
_cell.length_c   1.000
_cell.angle_alpha   90.00
_cell.angle_beta   90.00
_cell.angle_gamma   90.00
#
_symmetry.space_group_name_H-M   'P 1'
#
loop_
_entity.id
_entity.type
_entity.pdbx_description
1 polymer ?
#
loop_
_entity_poly.entity_id
_entity_poly.type
_entity_poly.pdbx_seq_one_letter_code
_entity_poly.pdbx_strand_id
1 'polypeptide(L)'
;MANFDLMRRLARETGGKILLLVMDGLGGLPRTPDGPTELEAAHTPNLDRLAREGSSGLTIPVARGIAPGSGPAHLAMFGYDPLHYEIGRGVLEATGVGLEVNAGDVAVRGNFATVDENGVII
;
A
#
# COMPACT_ATOMS: atom_id res chain seq x y z
N MET A 1 -1.73 -16.80 3.11
CA MET A 1 -0.76 -15.95 2.40
C MET A 1 -0.08 -16.67 1.27
N ALA A 2 0.69 -15.94 0.45
CA ALA A 2 1.33 -16.46 -0.74
C ALA A 2 2.17 -17.71 -0.43
N ASN A 3 1.82 -18.81 -1.08
CA ASN A 3 2.67 -19.98 -1.15
C ASN A 3 3.64 -19.76 -2.32
N PHE A 4 4.83 -19.22 -2.03
CA PHE A 4 5.82 -18.89 -3.06
C PHE A 4 6.26 -20.12 -3.88
N ASP A 5 6.29 -21.31 -3.26
CA ASP A 5 6.62 -22.54 -3.98
C ASP A 5 5.53 -22.92 -4.97
N LEU A 6 4.26 -22.79 -4.59
CA LEU A 6 3.14 -22.99 -5.50
C LEU A 6 3.15 -21.95 -6.61
N MET A 7 3.36 -20.67 -6.29
CA MET A 7 3.43 -19.59 -7.28
C MET A 7 4.52 -19.85 -8.32
N ARG A 8 5.72 -20.29 -7.90
CA ARG A 8 6.81 -20.67 -8.83
C ARG A 8 6.42 -21.84 -9.72
N ARG A 9 5.72 -22.85 -9.21
CA ARG A 9 5.25 -24.00 -10.01
C ARG A 9 4.17 -23.61 -11.02
N LEU A 10 3.34 -22.63 -10.68
CA LEU A 10 2.27 -22.12 -11.54
C LEU A 10 2.75 -21.06 -12.53
N ALA A 11 3.88 -20.41 -12.25
CA ALA A 11 4.47 -19.40 -13.11
C ALA A 11 4.78 -20.01 -14.48
N ARG A 12 4.29 -19.34 -15.53
CA ARG A 12 4.58 -19.71 -16.91
C ARG A 12 5.44 -18.62 -17.52
N GLU A 13 6.53 -19.00 -18.16
CA GLU A 13 7.34 -18.08 -18.96
C GLU A 13 6.67 -17.86 -20.33
N THR A 14 5.46 -17.30 -20.34
CA THR A 14 4.75 -16.97 -21.58
C THR A 14 5.27 -15.69 -22.24
N GLY A 15 6.29 -15.06 -21.65
CA GLY A 15 6.76 -13.73 -22.05
C GLY A 15 5.81 -12.60 -21.64
N GLY A 16 6.26 -11.36 -21.82
CA GLY A 16 5.51 -10.14 -21.48
C GLY A 16 6.08 -9.37 -20.28
N LYS A 17 5.53 -8.18 -20.04
CA LYS A 17 5.87 -7.34 -18.88
C LYS A 17 4.61 -7.15 -18.04
N ILE A 18 4.76 -7.19 -16.72
CA ILE A 18 3.68 -6.87 -15.78
C ILE A 18 3.80 -5.39 -15.40
N LEU A 19 2.71 -4.64 -15.54
CA LEU A 19 2.58 -3.30 -14.99
C LEU A 19 1.60 -3.35 -13.82
N LEU A 20 2.09 -3.08 -12.60
CA LEU A 20 1.26 -2.89 -11.42
C LEU A 20 1.16 -1.40 -11.12
N LEU A 21 -0.05 -0.84 -11.24
CA LEU A 21 -0.35 0.55 -10.88
C LEU A 21 -1.06 0.59 -9.53
N VAL A 22 -0.46 1.26 -8.55
CA VAL A 22 -1.06 1.51 -7.23
C VAL A 22 -1.48 2.97 -7.15
N MET A 23 -2.77 3.21 -6.92
CA MET A 23 -3.31 4.54 -6.62
C MET A 23 -3.54 4.63 -5.10
N ASP A 24 -2.66 5.35 -4.41
CA ASP A 24 -2.72 5.45 -2.94
C ASP A 24 -4.01 6.16 -2.50
N GLY A 25 -4.67 5.60 -1.46
CA GLY A 25 -5.90 6.16 -0.91
C GLY A 25 -7.09 6.20 -1.88
N LEU A 26 -7.12 5.38 -2.94
CA LEU A 26 -8.19 5.41 -3.95
C LEU A 26 -9.58 5.07 -3.39
N GLY A 27 -9.63 4.17 -2.41
CA GLY A 27 -10.88 3.76 -1.78
C GLY A 27 -11.52 4.92 -1.03
N GLY A 28 -12.82 5.14 -1.26
CA GLY A 28 -13.57 6.27 -0.71
C GLY A 28 -14.95 5.87 -0.24
N LEU A 29 -15.71 6.85 0.28
CA LEU A 29 -17.08 6.66 0.75
C LEU A 29 -17.96 7.79 0.21
N PRO A 30 -19.22 7.51 -0.14
CA PRO A 30 -20.17 8.54 -0.51
C PRO A 30 -20.32 9.61 0.58
N ARG A 31 -20.35 10.88 0.19
CA ARG A 31 -20.62 12.00 1.11
C ARG A 31 -22.07 12.03 1.61
N THR A 32 -22.98 11.41 0.85
CA THR A 32 -24.41 11.28 1.14
C THR A 32 -24.83 9.83 0.88
N PRO A 33 -25.88 9.30 1.54
CA PRO A 33 -26.28 7.89 1.42
C PRO A 33 -26.46 7.38 -0.02
N ASP A 34 -26.96 8.22 -0.94
CA ASP A 34 -27.20 7.88 -2.35
C ASP A 34 -26.22 8.57 -3.32
N GLY A 35 -25.13 9.13 -2.78
CA GLY A 35 -24.12 9.82 -3.57
C GLY A 35 -23.06 8.87 -4.15
N PRO A 36 -22.28 9.32 -5.13
CA PRO A 36 -21.10 8.58 -5.58
C PRO A 36 -19.97 8.69 -4.55
N THR A 37 -19.09 7.70 -4.54
CA THR A 37 -17.72 7.84 -4.02
C THR A 37 -16.92 8.83 -4.86
N GLU A 38 -15.74 9.23 -4.37
CA GLU A 38 -14.82 10.13 -5.08
C GLU A 38 -14.40 9.55 -6.44
N LEU A 39 -14.15 8.24 -6.52
CA LEU A 39 -13.78 7.58 -7.78
C LEU A 39 -14.96 7.50 -8.76
N GLU A 40 -16.16 7.22 -8.28
CA GLU A 40 -17.37 7.18 -9.12
C GLU A 40 -17.77 8.57 -9.64
N ALA A 41 -17.51 9.62 -8.87
CA ALA A 41 -17.77 11.00 -9.29
C ALA A 41 -16.74 11.51 -10.32
N ALA A 42 -15.54 10.93 -10.34
CA ALA A 42 -14.47 11.36 -11.22
C ALA A 42 -14.67 10.87 -12.67
N HIS A 43 -14.39 11.75 -13.65
CA HIS A 43 -14.40 11.36 -15.05
C HIS A 43 -13.13 10.56 -15.40
N THR A 44 -13.23 9.22 -15.43
CA THR A 44 -12.10 8.30 -15.58
C THR A 44 -12.21 7.35 -16.79
N PRO A 45 -12.37 7.86 -18.02
CA PRO A 45 -12.68 7.05 -19.20
C PRO A 45 -11.67 5.94 -19.51
N ASN A 46 -10.39 6.13 -19.13
CA ASN A 46 -9.36 5.12 -19.29
C ASN A 46 -9.49 3.98 -18.28
N LEU A 47 -9.81 4.28 -17.02
CA LEU A 47 -10.06 3.25 -15.99
C LEU A 47 -11.36 2.51 -16.29
N ASP A 48 -12.40 3.22 -16.72
CA ASP A 48 -13.67 2.62 -17.15
C ASP A 48 -13.48 1.64 -18.30
N ARG A 49 -12.65 2.02 -19.28
CA ARG A 49 -12.31 1.14 -20.42
C ARG A 49 -11.54 -0.09 -19.95
N LEU A 50 -10.54 0.07 -19.08
CA LEU A 50 -9.76 -1.05 -18.54
C LEU A 50 -10.63 -2.00 -17.71
N ALA A 51 -11.55 -1.49 -16.90
CA ALA A 51 -12.49 -2.29 -16.11
C ALA A 51 -13.46 -3.08 -17.01
N ARG A 52 -13.86 -2.51 -18.16
CA ARG A 52 -14.76 -3.15 -19.13
C ARG A 52 -14.08 -4.23 -19.97
N GLU A 53 -12.84 -3.98 -20.39
CA GLU A 53 -12.06 -4.90 -21.23
C GLU A 53 -11.31 -5.97 -20.41
N GLY A 54 -11.11 -5.73 -19.12
CA GLY A 54 -10.35 -6.56 -18.21
C GLY A 54 -11.19 -7.36 -17.21
N SER A 55 -10.60 -7.62 -16.05
CA SER A 55 -11.26 -8.27 -14.92
C SER A 55 -11.15 -7.39 -13.68
N SER A 56 -12.29 -7.19 -13.02
CA SER A 56 -12.42 -6.37 -11.81
C SER A 56 -12.65 -7.24 -10.58
N GLY A 57 -12.27 -6.74 -9.41
CA GLY A 57 -12.45 -7.42 -8.14
C GLY A 57 -12.13 -6.51 -6.95
N LEU A 58 -12.38 -7.02 -5.75
CA LEU A 58 -12.05 -6.35 -4.50
C LEU A 58 -10.85 -7.03 -3.84
N THR A 59 -10.00 -6.23 -3.20
CA THR A 59 -8.83 -6.69 -2.45
C THR A 59 -8.99 -6.34 -0.98
N ILE A 60 -8.55 -7.23 -0.10
CA ILE A 60 -8.45 -7.01 1.35
C ILE A 60 -6.96 -7.09 1.68
N PRO A 61 -6.26 -5.95 1.84
CA PRO A 61 -4.81 -5.96 1.97
C PRO A 61 -4.28 -6.68 3.21
N VAL A 62 -4.98 -6.59 4.35
CA VAL A 62 -4.53 -7.21 5.61
C VAL A 62 -5.55 -8.22 6.12
N ALA A 63 -6.68 -7.74 6.64
CA ALA A 63 -7.81 -8.57 7.03
C ALA A 63 -9.10 -7.73 7.04
N ARG A 64 -10.24 -8.41 7.15
CA ARG A 64 -11.54 -7.73 7.29
C ARG A 64 -11.54 -6.88 8.56
N GLY A 65 -11.92 -5.61 8.42
CA GLY A 65 -11.97 -4.67 9.53
C GLY A 65 -10.61 -4.10 9.97
N ILE A 66 -9.52 -4.46 9.31
CA ILE A 66 -8.19 -3.89 9.60
C ILE A 66 -7.86 -2.84 8.53
N ALA A 67 -7.81 -1.57 8.94
CA ALA A 67 -7.32 -0.49 8.10
C ALA A 67 -5.79 -0.61 7.96
N PRO A 68 -5.26 -0.80 6.74
CA PRO A 68 -3.83 -0.98 6.56
C PRO A 68 -3.09 0.36 6.52
N GLY A 69 -1.91 0.42 7.14
CA GLY A 69 -0.92 1.44 6.79
C GLY A 69 -0.22 1.10 5.47
N SER A 70 0.44 2.08 4.84
CA SER A 70 1.08 1.87 3.52
C SER A 70 2.10 0.73 3.49
N GLY A 71 2.88 0.54 4.57
CA GLY A 71 3.87 -0.55 4.66
C GLY A 71 3.24 -1.94 4.54
N PRO A 72 2.37 -2.33 5.50
CA PRO A 72 1.61 -3.58 5.43
C PRO A 72 0.82 -3.77 4.12
N ALA A 73 0.20 -2.71 3.58
CA ALA A 73 -0.53 -2.79 2.32
C ALA A 73 0.38 -3.16 1.14
N HIS A 74 1.57 -2.56 1.05
CA HIS A 74 2.52 -2.85 -0.03
C HIS A 74 3.11 -4.26 0.10
N LEU A 75 3.44 -4.69 1.32
CA LEU A 75 3.92 -6.06 1.55
C LEU A 75 2.91 -7.10 1.07
N ALA A 76 1.63 -6.91 1.41
CA ALA A 76 0.56 -7.77 0.95
C ALA A 76 0.41 -7.80 -0.58
N MET A 77 0.52 -6.64 -1.24
CA MET A 77 0.46 -6.56 -2.71
C MET A 77 1.61 -7.31 -3.39
N PHE A 78 2.79 -7.35 -2.76
CA PHE A 78 3.93 -8.15 -3.24
C PHE A 78 3.89 -9.63 -2.79
N GLY A 79 2.82 -10.05 -2.14
CA GLY A 79 2.56 -11.44 -1.74
C GLY A 79 3.06 -11.80 -0.34
N TYR A 80 3.71 -10.89 0.37
CA TYR A 80 4.14 -11.14 1.75
C TYR A 80 2.95 -11.13 2.71
N ASP A 81 3.10 -11.87 3.80
CA ASP A 81 2.17 -11.81 4.92
C ASP A 81 2.45 -10.58 5.79
N PRO A 82 1.62 -9.52 5.77
CA PRO A 82 1.86 -8.34 6.62
C PRO A 82 1.74 -8.60 8.12
N LEU A 83 1.16 -9.72 8.56
CA LEU A 83 1.05 -10.12 9.97
C LEU A 83 2.23 -11.01 10.42
N HIS A 84 3.00 -11.55 9.48
CA HIS A 84 4.20 -12.33 9.75
C HIS A 84 5.48 -11.54 9.48
N TYR A 85 5.51 -10.83 8.35
CA TYR A 85 6.63 -9.98 7.92
C TYR A 85 6.37 -8.54 8.36
N GLU A 86 6.56 -8.27 9.64
CA GLU A 86 6.42 -6.93 10.19
C GLU A 86 7.69 -6.10 9.95
N ILE A 87 7.58 -5.06 9.12
CA ILE A 87 8.65 -4.09 8.91
C ILE A 87 8.26 -2.77 9.55
N GLY A 88 9.07 -2.32 10.52
CA GLY A 88 8.85 -1.05 11.20
C GLY A 88 8.94 0.15 10.26
N ARG A 89 8.12 1.19 10.51
CA ARG A 89 8.08 2.40 9.67
C ARG A 89 9.44 3.08 9.56
N GLY A 90 10.23 3.10 10.64
CA GLY A 90 11.57 3.70 10.63
C GLY A 90 12.50 3.02 9.61
N VAL A 91 12.46 1.69 9.51
CA VAL A 91 13.25 0.93 8.54
C VAL A 91 12.81 1.26 7.12
N LEU A 92 11.50 1.27 6.84
CA LEU A 92 10.97 1.62 5.52
C LEU A 92 11.39 3.03 5.07
N GLU A 93 11.31 4.02 5.97
CA GLU A 93 11.71 5.40 5.67
C GLU A 93 13.23 5.53 5.46
N ALA A 94 14.04 4.90 6.32
CA ALA A 94 15.50 4.91 6.21
C ALA A 94 15.96 4.29 4.89
N THR A 95 15.45 3.11 4.54
CA THR A 95 15.74 2.48 3.25
C THR A 95 15.21 3.32 2.08
N GLY A 96 14.04 3.97 2.25
CA GLY A 96 13.44 4.85 1.24
C GLY A 96 14.31 6.06 0.88
N VAL A 97 15.13 6.55 1.80
CA VAL A 97 16.12 7.63 1.54
C VAL A 97 17.52 7.11 1.20
N GLY A 98 17.67 5.79 1.02
CA GLY A 98 18.94 5.16 0.62
C GLY A 98 19.92 4.90 1.77
N LEU A 99 19.48 4.94 3.03
CA LEU A 99 20.32 4.52 4.15
C LEU A 99 20.37 2.99 4.22
N GLU A 100 21.56 2.47 4.49
CA GLU A 100 21.77 1.06 4.79
C GLU A 100 21.27 0.77 6.22
N VAL A 101 20.47 -0.29 6.38
CA VAL A 101 19.93 -0.72 7.67
C VAL A 101 20.30 -2.19 7.86
N ASN A 102 21.08 -2.47 8.89
CA ASN A 102 21.57 -3.81 9.21
C ASN A 102 20.76 -4.47 10.32
N ALA A 103 20.96 -5.77 10.48
CA ALA A 103 20.38 -6.50 11.61
C ALA A 103 20.90 -5.91 12.93
N GLY A 104 19.98 -5.50 13.80
CA GLY A 104 20.27 -4.88 15.10
C GLY A 104 20.20 -3.35 15.09
N ASP A 105 20.14 -2.72 13.92
CA ASP A 105 19.98 -1.27 13.83
C ASP A 105 18.57 -0.81 14.25
N VAL A 106 18.50 0.36 14.88
CA VAL A 106 17.23 1.01 15.24
C VAL A 106 17.05 2.24 14.38
N ALA A 107 16.11 2.18 13.45
CA ALA A 107 15.73 3.31 12.61
C ALA A 107 14.52 4.05 13.19
N VAL A 108 14.60 5.38 13.25
CA VAL A 108 13.55 6.25 13.82
C VAL A 108 13.16 7.31 12.80
N ARG A 109 11.86 7.49 12.61
CA ARG A 109 11.31 8.63 11.85
C ARG A 109 11.21 9.83 12.79
N GLY A 110 11.89 10.92 12.45
CA GLY A 110 11.75 12.20 13.12
C GLY A 110 10.99 13.21 12.25
N ASN A 111 10.32 14.15 12.92
CA ASN A 111 9.79 15.36 12.30
C ASN A 111 10.46 16.56 12.96
N PHE A 112 10.83 17.58 12.18
CA PHE A 112 11.21 18.86 12.75
C PHE A 112 9.96 19.58 13.28
N ALA A 113 10.11 20.24 14.43
CA ALA A 113 9.06 20.99 15.09
C ALA A 113 9.64 22.26 15.72
N THR A 114 8.81 23.29 15.85
CA THR A 114 9.19 24.53 16.57
C THR A 114 8.71 24.41 18.01
N VAL A 115 9.51 24.87 18.95
CA VAL A 115 9.19 24.83 20.39
C VAL A 115 9.23 26.26 20.93
N ASP A 116 8.19 26.66 21.65
CA ASP A 116 8.14 27.97 22.31
C ASP A 116 8.99 28.01 23.59
N GLU A 117 9.06 29.17 24.24
CA GLU A 117 9.83 29.36 25.48
C GLU A 117 9.32 28.52 26.66
N ASN A 118 8.07 28.02 26.57
CA ASN A 118 7.44 27.18 27.58
C ASN A 118 7.62 25.67 27.31
N GLY A 119 8.31 25.29 26.23
CA GLY A 119 8.49 23.89 25.85
C GLY A 119 7.31 23.29 25.07
N VAL A 120 6.41 24.12 24.55
CA VAL A 120 5.23 23.68 23.77
C VAL A 120 5.57 23.65 22.28
N ILE A 121 5.20 22.56 21.61
CA ILE A 121 5.33 22.44 20.15
C ILE A 121 4.29 23.36 19.48
N ILE A 122 4.75 24.26 18.60
CA ILE A 122 3.93 25.22 17.84
C ILE A 122 4.06 25.03 16.32
#